data_AF-A0A973MSR5-F1
#
_entry.id   AF-A0A973MSR5-F1
#
_cell.length_a   1.000
_cell.length_b   1.000
_cell.length_c   1.000
_cell.angle_alpha   90.00
_cell.angle_beta   90.00
_cell.angle_gamma   90.00
#
_symmetry.space_group_name_H-M   'P 1'
#
loop_
_entity.id
_entity.type
_entity.pdbx_description
1 polymer ?
#
loop_
_entity_poly.entity_id
_entity_poly.type
_entity_poly.pdbx_seq_one_letter_code
_entity_poly.pdbx_strand_id
1 'polypeptide(L)'
;MTTTLEHPSVKQEPTTQQATGVLDIDAGGKGHLRAASLSASPSDVSVSPALIRRHGLRKGDLVEGVRDGRRALTEVVRVDGRTPDELRGRRHFRDLTPLHPRDRLRLEHPAAGLTGRVADLIAPVGKGQ
;
A
#
# COMPACT_ATOMS: atom_id res chain seq x y z
N MET A 1 45.04 -42.35 2.92
CA MET A 1 44.03 -41.94 3.90
C MET A 1 43.65 -40.51 3.58
N THR A 2 42.48 -40.34 2.97
CA THR A 2 41.94 -39.08 2.45
C THR A 2 41.33 -38.28 3.59
N THR A 3 41.71 -37.02 3.79
CA THR A 3 41.04 -36.12 4.72
C THR A 3 40.35 -35.02 3.92
N THR A 4 39.11 -35.28 3.54
CA THR A 4 38.20 -34.29 2.96
C THR A 4 37.81 -33.30 4.06
N LEU A 5 38.30 -32.07 3.96
CA LEU A 5 37.83 -30.97 4.81
C LEU A 5 36.44 -30.56 4.32
N GLU A 6 35.40 -30.99 5.03
CA GLU A 6 34.05 -30.48 4.84
C GLU A 6 34.03 -28.99 5.15
N HIS A 7 33.74 -28.18 4.14
CA HIS A 7 33.50 -26.76 4.31
C HIS A 7 32.10 -26.59 4.88
N PRO A 8 31.91 -25.93 6.04
CA PRO A 8 30.57 -25.68 6.56
C PRO A 8 29.82 -24.80 5.56
N SER A 9 28.68 -25.29 5.07
CA SER A 9 27.79 -24.51 4.22
C SER A 9 27.36 -23.25 4.97
N VAL A 10 27.83 -22.10 4.50
CA VAL A 10 27.42 -20.79 5.03
C VAL A 10 25.93 -20.68 4.82
N LYS A 11 25.16 -20.81 5.91
CA LYS A 11 23.73 -20.54 5.94
C LYS A 11 23.55 -19.06 5.59
N GLN A 12 23.16 -18.77 4.35
CA GLN A 12 22.84 -17.40 3.94
C GLN A 12 21.66 -16.94 4.79
N GLU A 13 21.90 -16.02 5.72
CA GLU A 13 20.82 -15.34 6.43
C GLU A 13 19.94 -14.63 5.38
N PRO A 14 18.61 -14.83 5.42
CA PRO A 14 17.73 -14.17 4.47
C PRO A 14 17.87 -12.67 4.68
N THR A 15 18.44 -11.98 3.68
CA THR A 15 18.54 -10.52 3.68
C THR A 15 17.12 -9.96 3.65
N THR A 16 16.68 -9.57 4.82
CA THR A 16 15.33 -9.12 5.10
C THR A 16 15.30 -7.61 4.83
N GLN A 17 14.50 -7.18 3.86
CA GLN A 17 14.47 -5.78 3.41
C GLN A 17 13.06 -5.20 3.56
N GLN A 18 12.97 -3.92 3.88
CA GLN A 18 11.68 -3.23 3.92
C GLN A 18 11.12 -3.02 2.51
N ALA A 19 9.80 -3.10 2.39
CA ALA A 19 9.06 -2.87 1.17
C ALA A 19 7.79 -2.05 1.45
N THR A 20 7.52 -1.10 0.57
CA THR A 20 6.30 -0.28 0.62
C THR A 20 5.75 -0.17 -0.80
N GLY A 21 4.44 -0.31 -0.94
CA GLY A 21 3.77 -0.11 -2.23
C GLY A 21 2.27 -0.32 -2.17
N VAL A 22 1.59 0.03 -3.26
CA VAL A 22 0.14 -0.12 -3.39
C VAL A 22 -0.16 -1.53 -3.87
N LEU A 23 -0.99 -2.26 -3.13
CA LEU A 23 -1.36 -3.63 -3.46
C LEU A 23 -2.26 -3.67 -4.69
N ASP A 24 -1.80 -4.35 -5.73
CA ASP A 24 -2.62 -4.75 -6.87
C ASP A 24 -2.83 -6.26 -6.82
N ILE A 25 -4.08 -6.71 -7.03
CA ILE A 25 -4.46 -8.12 -6.98
C ILE A 25 -4.99 -8.50 -8.36
N ASP A 26 -4.42 -9.55 -8.95
CA ASP A 26 -4.85 -10.07 -10.24
C ASP A 26 -6.10 -10.97 -10.13
N ALA A 27 -6.65 -11.37 -11.29
CA ALA A 27 -7.81 -12.25 -11.35
C ALA A 27 -7.56 -13.64 -10.73
N GLY A 28 -6.29 -14.06 -10.64
CA GLY A 28 -5.88 -15.31 -9.98
C GLY A 28 -5.71 -15.17 -8.46
N GLY A 29 -5.91 -13.98 -7.91
CA GLY A 29 -5.76 -13.69 -6.49
C GLY A 29 -4.31 -13.52 -6.02
N LYS A 30 -3.34 -13.47 -6.93
CA LYS A 30 -1.94 -13.16 -6.59
C LYS A 30 -1.77 -11.64 -6.54
N GLY A 31 -1.05 -11.17 -5.52
CA GLY A 31 -0.82 -9.75 -5.29
C GLY A 31 0.56 -9.30 -5.73
N HIS A 32 0.69 -8.02 -6.09
CA HIS A 32 1.96 -7.34 -6.30
C HIS A 32 1.90 -5.94 -5.67
N LEU A 33 2.94 -5.54 -4.95
CA LEU A 33 3.08 -4.16 -4.47
C LEU A 33 3.67 -3.31 -5.60
N ARG A 34 2.87 -2.39 -6.11
CA ARG A 34 3.27 -1.42 -7.13
C ARG A 34 4.02 -0.26 -6.49
N ALA A 35 5.10 0.16 -7.14
CA ALA A 35 5.88 1.34 -6.77
C ALA A 35 5.12 2.66 -7.08
N ALA A 36 5.79 3.80 -6.91
CA ALA A 36 5.18 5.13 -7.03
C ALA A 36 4.47 5.42 -8.37
N SER A 37 4.89 4.77 -9.48
CA SER A 37 4.25 4.95 -10.79
C SER A 37 2.94 4.17 -10.94
N LEU A 38 2.62 3.27 -10.01
CA LEU A 38 1.45 2.37 -10.01
C LEU A 38 1.35 1.41 -11.22
N SER A 39 2.30 1.47 -12.14
CA SER A 39 2.44 0.57 -13.28
C SER A 39 3.18 -0.69 -12.88
N ALA A 40 2.91 -1.79 -13.59
CA ALA A 40 3.62 -3.04 -13.39
C ALA A 40 5.12 -2.88 -13.68
N SER A 41 5.95 -3.34 -12.75
CA SER A 41 7.40 -3.32 -12.90
C SER A 41 8.00 -4.68 -12.52
N PRO A 42 9.11 -5.11 -13.17
CA PRO A 42 9.88 -6.27 -12.73
C PRO A 42 10.44 -6.14 -11.30
N SER A 43 10.45 -4.92 -10.74
CA SER A 43 10.85 -4.64 -9.37
C SER A 43 9.75 -4.85 -8.32
N ASP A 44 8.53 -5.15 -8.74
CA ASP A 44 7.39 -5.27 -7.84
C ASP A 44 7.54 -6.43 -6.87
N VAL A 45 7.06 -6.23 -5.64
CA VAL A 45 7.13 -7.24 -4.59
C VAL A 45 5.90 -8.14 -4.70
N SER A 46 6.10 -9.44 -4.86
CA SER A 46 5.01 -10.42 -4.92
C SER A 46 4.40 -10.62 -3.52
N VAL A 47 3.08 -10.65 -3.46
CA VAL A 47 2.30 -10.91 -2.24
C VAL A 47 1.51 -12.19 -2.42
N SER A 48 1.65 -13.11 -1.46
CA SER A 48 0.95 -14.40 -1.52
C SER A 48 -0.55 -14.24 -1.25
N PRO A 49 -1.42 -15.07 -1.88
CA PRO A 49 -2.84 -15.08 -1.58
C PRO A 49 -3.14 -15.39 -0.10
N ALA A 50 -2.25 -16.13 0.57
CA ALA A 50 -2.37 -16.43 2.00
C ALA A 50 -2.22 -15.18 2.87
N LEU A 51 -1.22 -14.32 2.60
CA LEU A 51 -1.05 -13.04 3.31
C LEU A 51 -2.22 -12.09 3.07
N ILE A 52 -2.69 -12.02 1.82
CA ILE A 52 -3.86 -11.20 1.44
C ILE A 52 -5.07 -11.61 2.29
N ARG A 53 -5.38 -12.91 2.36
CA ARG A 53 -6.52 -13.42 3.15
C ARG A 53 -6.32 -13.22 4.64
N ARG A 54 -5.11 -13.52 5.16
CA ARG A 54 -4.78 -13.43 6.60
C ARG A 54 -5.00 -12.02 7.15
N HIS A 55 -4.58 -11.00 6.40
CA HIS A 55 -4.67 -9.61 6.83
C HIS A 55 -5.88 -8.86 6.23
N GLY A 56 -6.76 -9.55 5.49
CA GLY A 56 -7.93 -8.93 4.86
C GLY A 56 -7.57 -7.80 3.90
N LEU A 57 -6.43 -7.94 3.19
CA LEU A 57 -5.94 -6.93 2.27
C LEU A 57 -6.84 -6.83 1.04
N ARG A 58 -6.95 -5.63 0.50
CA ARG A 58 -7.78 -5.30 -0.66
C ARG A 58 -6.91 -4.57 -1.69
N LYS A 59 -7.29 -4.69 -2.96
CA LYS A 59 -6.65 -3.91 -4.04
C LYS A 59 -6.75 -2.42 -3.72
N GLY A 60 -5.64 -1.71 -3.82
CA GLY A 60 -5.52 -0.28 -3.50
C GLY A 60 -4.94 0.02 -2.11
N ASP A 61 -4.82 -0.98 -1.23
CA ASP A 61 -4.21 -0.80 0.09
C ASP A 61 -2.73 -0.40 -0.05
N LEU A 62 -2.30 0.62 0.70
CA LEU A 62 -0.89 0.94 0.84
C LEU A 62 -0.28 0.00 1.89
N VAL A 63 0.54 -0.95 1.45
CA VAL A 63 1.13 -1.96 2.33
C VAL A 63 2.59 -1.61 2.61
N GLU A 64 2.95 -1.59 3.89
CA GLU A 64 4.32 -1.54 4.37
C GLU A 64 4.65 -2.86 5.03
N GLY A 65 5.80 -3.42 4.71
CA GLY A 65 6.17 -4.72 5.23
C GLY A 65 7.60 -5.11 4.93
N VAL A 66 7.84 -6.39 5.05
CA VAL A 66 9.16 -6.98 4.94
C VAL A 66 9.15 -7.97 3.79
N ARG A 67 10.20 -7.92 2.96
CA ARG A 67 10.41 -8.83 1.84
C ARG A 67 11.69 -9.63 1.99
N ASP A 68 11.71 -10.78 1.34
CA ASP A 68 12.91 -11.60 1.18
C ASP A 68 13.80 -11.11 0.01
N GLY A 69 14.90 -11.84 -0.21
CA GLY A 69 15.82 -11.61 -1.34
C GLY A 69 15.22 -11.94 -2.71
N ARG A 70 14.09 -12.66 -2.77
CA ARG A 70 13.37 -13.01 -4.01
C ARG A 70 12.24 -12.03 -4.35
N ARG A 71 12.15 -10.91 -3.61
CA ARG A 71 11.10 -9.90 -3.76
C ARG A 71 9.70 -10.47 -3.47
N ALA A 72 9.60 -11.42 -2.55
CA ALA A 72 8.34 -11.87 -2.00
C ALA A 72 8.12 -11.23 -0.63
N LEU A 73 6.92 -10.70 -0.38
CA LEU A 73 6.52 -10.18 0.91
C LEU A 73 6.40 -11.35 1.90
N THR A 74 7.11 -11.26 3.02
CA THR A 74 7.10 -12.25 4.10
C THR A 74 6.22 -11.82 5.26
N GLU A 75 6.18 -10.52 5.56
CA GLU A 75 5.43 -9.97 6.68
C GLU A 75 4.78 -8.63 6.31
N VAL A 76 3.58 -8.39 6.85
CA VAL A 76 2.86 -7.12 6.74
C VAL A 76 2.98 -6.37 8.07
N VAL A 77 3.56 -5.17 8.03
CA VAL A 77 3.80 -4.34 9.21
C VAL A 77 2.69 -3.30 9.37
N ARG A 78 2.35 -2.58 8.29
CA ARG A 78 1.26 -1.59 8.28
C ARG A 78 0.48 -1.65 6.98
N VAL A 79 -0.76 -1.18 7.07
CA VAL A 79 -1.64 -0.99 5.93
C VAL A 79 -2.36 0.35 6.10
N ASP A 80 -2.27 1.23 5.10
CA ASP A 80 -2.81 2.59 5.13
C ASP A 80 -2.39 3.37 6.40
N GLY A 81 -1.14 3.18 6.83
CA GLY A 81 -0.55 3.79 8.03
C GLY A 81 -0.95 3.17 9.36
N ARG A 82 -1.82 2.14 9.36
CA ARG A 82 -2.38 1.48 10.55
C ARG A 82 -1.83 0.07 10.72
N THR A 83 -1.95 -0.49 11.93
CA THR A 83 -1.59 -1.90 12.14
C THR A 83 -2.65 -2.82 11.51
N PRO A 84 -2.30 -4.05 11.07
CA PRO A 84 -3.27 -4.96 10.48
C PRO A 84 -4.46 -5.28 11.41
N ASP A 85 -4.23 -5.23 12.72
CA ASP A 85 -5.26 -5.50 13.73
C ASP A 85 -6.30 -4.38 13.81
N GLU A 86 -5.91 -3.13 13.59
CA GLU A 86 -6.79 -1.95 13.56
C GLU A 86 -7.70 -1.89 12.32
N LEU A 87 -7.36 -2.65 11.28
CA LEU A 87 -8.19 -2.75 10.07
C LEU A 87 -9.38 -3.70 10.23
N ARG A 88 -9.42 -4.48 11.32
CA ARG A 88 -10.53 -5.40 11.57
C ARG A 88 -11.84 -4.62 11.64
N GLY A 89 -12.80 -5.04 10.83
CA GLY A 89 -14.11 -4.40 10.74
C GLY A 89 -14.18 -3.17 9.82
N ARG A 90 -13.15 -2.85 9.04
CA ARG A 90 -13.26 -1.77 8.04
C ARG A 90 -14.37 -2.07 7.03
N ARG A 91 -15.34 -1.17 6.92
CA ARG A 91 -16.42 -1.26 5.93
C ARG A 91 -15.85 -1.18 4.51
N HIS A 92 -16.56 -1.74 3.52
CA HIS A 92 -16.20 -1.45 2.14
C HIS A 92 -16.66 -0.04 1.78
N PHE A 93 -15.89 0.64 0.93
CA PHE A 93 -16.22 1.99 0.48
C PHE A 93 -17.62 2.08 -0.14
N ARG A 94 -18.01 1.07 -0.93
CA ARG A 94 -19.35 0.95 -1.55
C ARG A 94 -20.51 0.85 -0.56
N ASP A 95 -20.25 0.46 0.69
CA ASP A 95 -21.28 0.30 1.72
C ASP A 95 -21.46 1.59 2.54
N LEU A 96 -20.68 2.64 2.26
CA LEU A 96 -20.80 3.91 2.94
C LEU A 96 -22.01 4.69 2.39
N THR A 97 -22.72 5.38 3.28
CA THR A 97 -23.84 6.25 2.89
C THR A 97 -23.29 7.48 2.16
N PRO A 98 -23.69 7.73 0.90
CA PRO A 98 -23.29 8.94 0.20
C PRO A 98 -23.97 10.15 0.85
N LEU A 99 -23.23 11.23 1.05
CA LEU A 99 -23.70 12.46 1.66
C LEU A 99 -23.23 13.64 0.84
N HIS A 100 -24.02 14.71 0.80
CA HIS A 100 -23.55 15.98 0.28
C HIS A 100 -22.41 16.53 1.16
N PRO A 101 -21.43 17.24 0.56
CA PRO A 101 -20.33 17.85 1.31
C PRO A 101 -20.84 18.79 2.40
N ARG A 102 -20.39 18.56 3.64
CA ARG A 102 -20.68 19.44 4.80
C ARG A 102 -19.51 20.35 5.14
N ASP A 103 -18.29 19.88 4.88
CA ASP A 103 -17.06 20.62 5.10
C ASP A 103 -16.56 21.20 3.78
N ARG A 104 -16.31 22.50 3.78
CA ARG A 104 -15.71 23.21 2.65
C ARG A 104 -14.20 23.07 2.64
N LEU A 105 -13.62 22.84 1.45
CA LEU A 105 -12.19 23.01 1.19
C LEU A 105 -11.98 24.47 0.77
N ARG A 106 -11.19 25.24 1.54
CA ARG A 106 -10.82 26.60 1.16
C ARG A 106 -9.62 26.55 0.23
N LEU A 107 -9.79 27.08 -0.98
CA LEU A 107 -8.76 27.13 -2.02
C LEU A 107 -8.00 28.47 -2.02
N GLU A 108 -8.59 29.51 -1.43
CA GLU A 108 -7.92 30.77 -1.15
C GLU A 108 -6.71 30.55 -0.24
N HIS A 109 -5.54 31.01 -0.70
CA HIS A 109 -4.30 31.00 0.07
C HIS A 109 -3.52 32.31 -0.18
N PRO A 110 -2.96 32.97 0.85
CA PRO A 110 -2.26 34.25 0.69
C PRO A 110 -1.08 34.22 -0.28
N ALA A 111 -0.39 33.08 -0.39
CA ALA A 111 0.73 32.90 -1.32
C ALA A 111 0.30 32.36 -2.70
N ALA A 112 -1.00 32.20 -2.95
CA ALA A 112 -1.54 31.79 -4.24
C ALA A 112 -2.12 32.99 -5.01
N GLY A 113 -2.24 32.85 -6.33
CA GLY A 113 -2.92 33.84 -7.16
C GLY A 113 -4.43 33.90 -6.93
N LEU A 114 -5.11 34.77 -7.70
CA LEU A 114 -6.56 35.00 -7.55
C LEU A 114 -7.44 33.78 -7.88
N THR A 115 -6.92 32.79 -8.60
CA THR A 115 -7.68 31.62 -9.07
C THR A 115 -8.42 30.90 -7.95
N GLY A 116 -7.75 30.60 -6.84
CA GLY A 116 -8.37 29.91 -5.70
C GLY A 116 -9.52 30.72 -5.08
N ARG A 117 -9.36 32.04 -5.00
CA ARG A 117 -10.37 32.98 -4.47
C ARG A 117 -11.60 33.07 -5.36
N VAL A 118 -11.39 33.17 -6.68
CA VAL A 118 -12.48 33.21 -7.66
C VAL A 118 -13.25 31.89 -7.64
N ALA A 119 -12.55 30.75 -7.62
CA ALA A 119 -13.17 29.43 -7.50
C ALA A 119 -14.01 29.34 -6.20
N ASP A 120 -13.44 29.79 -5.08
CA ASP A 120 -14.14 29.83 -3.80
C ASP A 120 -15.43 30.66 -3.80
N LEU A 121 -15.52 31.74 -4.59
CA LEU A 121 -16.72 32.59 -4.68
C LEU A 121 -17.79 32.02 -5.62
N ILE A 122 -17.37 31.44 -6.74
CA ILE A 122 -18.29 31.04 -7.84
C ILE A 122 -18.69 29.56 -7.75
N ALA A 123 -17.74 28.69 -7.39
CA ALA A 123 -17.90 27.24 -7.40
C ALA A 123 -17.20 26.63 -6.18
N PRO A 124 -17.76 26.78 -4.96
CA PRO A 124 -17.12 26.32 -3.74
C PRO A 124 -16.97 24.80 -3.73
N VAL A 125 -15.75 24.33 -3.39
CA VAL A 125 -15.42 22.89 -3.34
C VAL A 125 -15.57 22.37 -1.92
N GLY A 126 -16.23 21.22 -1.77
CA GLY A 126 -16.42 20.54 -0.48
C GLY A 126 -15.78 19.16 -0.46
N LYS A 127 -15.56 18.61 0.74
CA LYS A 127 -15.06 17.23 0.89
C LYS A 127 -16.07 16.23 0.32
N GLY A 128 -15.66 15.52 -0.73
CA GLY A 128 -16.49 14.55 -1.44
C GLY A 128 -17.16 15.08 -2.72
N GLN A 129 -16.80 16.29 -3.18
CA GLN A 129 -17.02 16.70 -4.58
C GLN A 129 -16.07 15.97 -5.53
#